data_AF-A0A8C2CH62-F1
#
_entry.id   AF-A0A8C2CH62-F1
#
_cell.length_a   1.000
_cell.length_b   1.000
_cell.length_c   1.000
_cell.angle_alpha   90.00
_cell.angle_beta   90.00
_cell.angle_gamma   90.00
#
_symmetry.space_group_name_H-M   'P 1'
#
loop_
_entity.id
_entity.type
_entity.pdbx_description
1 polymer ?
#
loop_
_entity_poly.entity_id
_entity_poly.type
_entity_poly.pdbx_seq_one_letter_code
_entity_poly.pdbx_strand_id
1 'polypeptide(L)' 'MSKATKRKHVVKEVLEDFVTPTEDQHIMRVFGSDGYNLHEAVTGSGERFLVNFVIVDPIKGENREIRDIKEK' A
#
# COMPACT_ATOMS: atom_id res chain seq x y z
N MET A 1 13.97 5.26 -15.24
CA MET A 1 14.89 4.41 -14.46
C MET A 1 14.69 2.95 -14.86
N SER A 2 15.74 2.13 -14.84
CA SER A 2 15.58 0.67 -15.02
C SER A 2 14.87 0.05 -13.81
N LYS A 3 14.33 -1.17 -13.95
CA LYS A 3 13.73 -1.94 -12.84
C LYS A 3 14.70 -2.10 -11.66
N ALA A 4 15.98 -2.34 -11.95
CA ALA A 4 17.02 -2.47 -10.94
C ALA A 4 17.30 -1.16 -10.21
N THR A 5 17.37 -0.04 -10.95
CA THR A 5 17.58 1.29 -10.36
C THR A 5 16.39 1.70 -9.48
N LYS A 6 15.15 1.42 -9.90
CA LYS A 6 13.94 1.67 -9.11
C LYS A 6 13.94 0.86 -7.81
N ARG A 7 14.26 -0.44 -7.88
CA ARG A 7 14.36 -1.30 -6.69
C ARG A 7 15.38 -0.77 -5.69
N LYS A 8 16.57 -0.34 -6.15
CA LYS A 8 17.61 0.26 -5.29
C LYS A 8 17.11 1.51 -4.57
N HIS A 9 16.42 2.40 -5.29
CA HIS A 9 15.89 3.64 -4.73
C HIS A 9 14.77 3.39 -3.70
N VAL A 10 13.78 2.56 -4.05
CA VAL A 10 12.65 2.23 -3.16
C VAL A 10 13.13 1.55 -1.87
N VAL A 11 14.09 0.62 -1.96
CA VAL A 11 14.66 -0.04 -0.76
C VAL A 11 15.34 0.97 0.17
N LYS A 12 15.98 2.01 -0.39
CA LYS A 12 16.62 3.05 0.41
C LYS A 12 15.57 3.87 1.17
N GLU A 13 14.52 4.34 0.50
CA GLU A 13 13.47 5.18 1.10
C GLU A 13 12.74 4.48 2.26
N VAL A 14 12.42 3.19 2.10
CA VAL A 14 11.68 2.41 3.12
C VAL A 14 12.45 2.27 4.45
N LEU A 15 13.78 2.37 4.42
CA LEU A 15 14.63 2.18 5.59
C LEU A 15 15.02 3.49 6.29
N GLU A 16 14.82 4.64 5.65
CA GLU A 16 15.31 5.92 6.14
C GLU A 16 14.31 6.63 7.06
N ASP A 17 13.02 6.66 6.70
CA ASP A 17 12.02 7.49 7.39
C ASP A 17 10.80 6.69 7.88
N PHE A 18 10.43 6.90 9.14
CA PHE A 18 9.14 6.46 9.69
C PHE A 18 8.15 7.62 9.64
N VAL A 19 7.09 7.48 8.84
CA VAL A 19 6.04 8.50 8.70
C VAL A 19 4.87 8.15 9.64
N THR A 20 4.37 9.14 10.37
CA THR A 20 3.13 8.99 11.15
C THR A 20 1.92 9.07 10.20
N PRO A 21 0.93 8.18 10.33
CA PRO A 21 -0.27 8.22 9.48
C PRO A 21 -0.97 9.59 9.55
N THR A 22 -1.49 10.06 8.42
CA THR A 22 -2.41 11.21 8.37
C THR A 22 -3.82 10.80 8.82
N GLU A 23 -4.74 11.76 8.99
CA GLU A 23 -6.10 11.50 9.52
C GLU A 23 -6.88 10.42 8.74
N ASP A 24 -6.71 10.37 7.41
CA ASP A 24 -7.39 9.38 6.56
C ASP A 24 -6.65 8.03 6.47
N GLN A 25 -5.45 7.92 7.04
CA GLN A 25 -4.62 6.72 6.94
C GLN A 25 -4.76 5.85 8.19
N HIS A 26 -4.90 4.54 7.97
CA HIS A 26 -5.10 3.57 9.04
C HIS A 26 -3.96 2.56 9.08
N ILE A 27 -3.46 2.26 10.28
CA ILE A 27 -2.48 1.18 10.48
C ILE A 27 -3.22 -0.15 10.51
N MET A 28 -2.86 -1.05 9.60
CA MET A 28 -3.48 -2.37 9.46
C MET A 28 -2.42 -3.47 9.48
N ARG A 29 -2.82 -4.67 9.89
CA ARG A 29 -1.98 -5.87 9.86
C ARG A 29 -2.34 -6.75 8.67
N VAL A 30 -1.37 -7.08 7.83
CA VAL A 30 -1.55 -8.04 6.73
C VAL A 30 -1.67 -9.46 7.29
N PHE A 31 -2.71 -10.19 6.85
CA PHE A 31 -3.03 -11.55 7.27
C PHE A 31 -2.69 -12.59 6.19
N GLY A 32 -2.87 -12.24 4.92
CA GLY A 32 -2.69 -13.16 3.79
C GLY A 32 -2.52 -12.45 2.45
N SER A 33 -2.39 -13.23 1.38
CA SER A 33 -2.36 -12.75 0.00
C SER A 33 -3.29 -13.59 -0.86
N ASP A 34 -4.12 -12.91 -1.65
CA ASP A 34 -5.14 -13.52 -2.51
C ASP A 34 -4.73 -13.54 -4.00
N GLY A 35 -3.46 -13.25 -4.30
CA GLY A 35 -2.95 -13.13 -5.67
C GLY A 35 -3.29 -11.77 -6.32
N TYR A 36 -2.82 -11.55 -7.55
CA TYR A 36 -3.04 -10.30 -8.30
C TYR A 36 -2.69 -8.99 -7.56
N ASN A 37 -1.67 -9.02 -6.67
CA ASN A 37 -1.26 -7.93 -5.77
C ASN A 37 -2.30 -7.54 -4.71
N LEU A 38 -3.30 -8.40 -4.47
CA LEU A 38 -4.26 -8.26 -3.39
C LEU A 38 -3.76 -8.94 -2.11
N HIS A 39 -3.98 -8.27 -1.00
CA HIS A 39 -3.57 -8.67 0.33
C HIS A 39 -4.72 -8.49 1.31
N GLU A 40 -5.01 -9.51 2.09
CA GLU A 40 -5.96 -9.41 3.20
C GLU A 40 -5.29 -8.65 4.35
N ALA A 41 -5.94 -7.60 4.85
CA ALA A 41 -5.49 -6.81 5.98
C ALA A 41 -6.60 -6.65 7.03
N VAL A 42 -6.21 -6.59 8.30
CA VAL A 42 -7.11 -6.48 9.45
C VAL A 42 -6.79 -5.21 10.24
N THR A 43 -7.81 -4.44 10.61
CA THR A 43 -7.70 -3.25 11.46
C THR A 43 -7.54 -3.61 12.94
N GLY A 44 -7.21 -2.63 13.79
CA GLY A 44 -7.23 -2.80 15.24
C GLY A 44 -8.62 -3.14 15.81
N SER A 45 -9.70 -2.75 15.11
CA SER A 45 -11.10 -3.09 15.44
C SER A 45 -11.48 -4.53 15.04
N GLY A 46 -10.65 -5.22 14.24
CA GLY A 46 -10.91 -6.58 13.76
C GLY A 46 -11.64 -6.66 12.41
N GLU A 47 -11.87 -5.52 11.74
CA GLU A 47 -12.48 -5.47 10.40
C GLU A 47 -11.46 -5.90 9.34
N ARG A 48 -11.93 -6.57 8.29
CA ARG A 48 -11.09 -7.16 7.24
C ARG A 48 -11.30 -6.46 5.90
N PHE A 49 -10.20 -6.23 5.19
CA PHE A 49 -10.19 -5.54 3.91
C PHE A 49 -9.23 -6.23 2.94
N LEU A 50 -9.52 -6.11 1.65
CA LEU A 50 -8.60 -6.46 0.58
C LEU A 50 -7.87 -5.20 0.12
N VAL A 51 -6.55 -5.18 0.31
CA VAL A 51 -5.67 -4.07 -0.04
C VAL A 51 -4.87 -4.44 -1.28
N ASN A 52 -4.86 -3.57 -2.28
CA ASN A 52 -4.02 -3.71 -3.45
C ASN A 52 -2.75 -2.87 -3.28
N PHE A 53 -1.58 -3.46 -3.47
CA PHE A 53 -0.36 -2.66 -3.62
C PHE A 53 -0.23 -2.19 -5.07
N VAL A 54 -0.44 -0.89 -5.28
CA VAL A 54 -0.08 -0.27 -6.55
C VAL A 54 1.44 -0.22 -6.64
N ILE A 55 1.99 -0.67 -7.78
CA ILE A 55 3.40 -0.42 -8.09
C ILE A 55 3.56 1.09 -8.19
N VAL A 56 4.15 1.69 -7.15
CA VAL A 56 4.43 3.12 -7.07
C VAL A 56 5.28 3.50 -8.28
N ASP A 57 4.72 4.17 -9.29
CA ASP A 57 5.48 4.97 -10.26
C ASP A 57 5.46 6.40 -9.73
N PRO A 58 6.43 6.80 -8.88
CA PRO A 58 6.42 8.11 -8.23
C PRO A 58 6.61 9.28 -9.22
N ILE A 59 6.80 9.01 -10.51
CA ILE A 59 6.96 10.04 -11.57
C ILE A 59 5.60 10.56 -12.06
N LYS A 60 4.49 9.85 -11.81
CA LYS A 60 3.14 10.39 -12.03
C LYS A 60 2.48 10.56 -10.68
N GLY A 61 2.49 11.80 -10.18
CA GLY A 61 1.71 12.25 -9.02
C GLY A 61 0.20 12.20 -9.28
N GLU A 62 -0.30 11.02 -9.63
CA GLU A 62 -1.72 10.77 -9.83
C GLU A 62 -2.18 9.92 -8.66
N ASN A 63 -2.74 10.58 -7.64
CA ASN A 63 -3.50 9.96 -6.56
C ASN A 63 -4.63 9.15 -7.19
N ARG A 64 -4.41 7.85 -7.41
CA ARG A 64 -5.49 6.92 -7.69
C ARG A 64 -6.10 6.57 -6.34
N GLU A 65 -7.10 7.37 -5.97
CA GLU A 65 -8.04 7.04 -4.91
C GLU A 65 -8.36 5.55 -5.00
N ILE A 66 -8.01 4.83 -3.95
CA ILE A 66 -8.47 3.48 -3.69
C ILE A 66 -9.97 3.64 -3.42
N ARG A 67 -10.76 3.65 -4.49
CA ARG A 67 -12.22 3.62 -4.37
C ARG A 67 -12.55 2.32 -3.69
N ASP A 68 -13.04 2.42 -2.46
CA ASP A 68 -13.70 1.36 -1.72
C ASP A 68 -14.55 0.55 -2.69
N ILE A 69 -14.15 -0.71 -2.90
CA ILE A 69 -15.04 -1.70 -3.49
C ILE A 69 -16.04 -2.02 -2.38
N LYS A 70 -17.02 -1.12 -2.22
CA LYS A 70 -18.20 -1.35 -1.39
C LYS A 70 -19.01 -2.48 -2.02
N GLU A 71 -19.32 -3.46 -1.19
CA GLU A 71 -20.25 -4.56 -1.45
C GLU A 71 -21.50 -4.12 -2.21
N LYS A 72 -21.84 -4.89 -3.24
CA LYS A 72 -23.19 -5.11 -3.73
C LYS A 72 -23.36 -6.59 -4.03
#